data_AF-A0A7J8VJE1-F1
#
_entry.id   AF-A0A7J8VJE1-F1
#
_cell.length_a   1.000
_cell.length_b   1.000
_cell.length_c   1.000
_cell.angle_alpha   90.00
_cell.angle_beta   90.00
_cell.angle_gamma   90.00
#
_symmetry.space_group_name_H-M   'P 1'
#
loop_
_entity.id
_entity.type
_entity.pdbx_description
1 polymer ?
#
loop_
_entity_poly.entity_id
_entity_poly.type
_entity_poly.pdbx_seq_one_letter_code
_entity_poly.pdbx_strand_id
1 'polypeptide(L)' 'MSIASFYNPGSDAVIYPAPALVDKEAEKPIAYPKFIFEDYLKVYPALKFEYKEPRFEA' A
#
# COMPACT_ATOMS: atom_id res chain seq x y z
N MET A 1 -6.39 28.83 3.18
CA MET A 1 -5.60 28.13 4.21
C MET A 1 -6.05 26.67 4.24
N SER A 2 -5.13 25.70 4.19
CA SER A 2 -5.46 24.27 4.28
C SER A 2 -4.61 23.63 5.39
N ILE A 3 -5.25 22.85 6.26
CA ILE A 3 -4.61 22.10 7.35
C ILE A 3 -5.04 20.64 7.18
N ALA A 4 -4.08 19.75 6.93
CA ALA A 4 -4.33 18.33 6.68
C ALA A 4 -3.49 17.49 7.65
N SER A 5 -4.18 16.65 8.44
CA SER A 5 -3.56 15.67 9.34
C SER A 5 -3.69 14.28 8.75
N PHE A 6 -2.65 13.45 8.90
CA PHE A 6 -2.60 12.09 8.35
C PHE A 6 -2.38 11.08 9.48
N TYR A 7 -3.31 10.14 9.63
CA TYR A 7 -3.18 9.01 10.55
C TYR A 7 -2.76 7.78 9.77
N ASN A 8 -1.46 7.48 9.82
CA ASN A 8 -0.84 6.39 9.06
C ASN A 8 -0.51 5.20 9.97
N PRO A 9 -0.28 4.01 9.41
CA PRO A 9 0.27 2.88 10.15
C PRO A 9 1.62 3.22 10.82
N GLY A 10 1.98 2.46 11.84
CA GLY A 10 3.33 2.50 12.44
C GLY A 10 4.39 2.06 11.42
N SER A 11 5.64 2.49 11.61
CA SER A 11 6.73 2.21 10.67
C SER A 11 6.94 0.72 10.42
N ASP A 12 6.86 -0.10 11.47
CA ASP A 12 7.05 -1.55 11.46
C ASP A 12 5.75 -2.33 11.15
N ALA A 13 4.64 -1.65 10.84
CA ALA A 13 3.38 -2.30 10.56
C ALA A 13 3.44 -3.11 9.27
N VAL A 14 2.96 -4.36 9.34
CA VAL A 14 2.84 -5.25 8.17
C VAL A 14 1.49 -5.04 7.49
N ILE A 15 1.52 -4.59 6.23
CA ILE A 15 0.37 -4.23 5.42
C ILE A 15 0.12 -5.32 4.38
N TYR A 16 -1.10 -5.82 4.31
CA TYR A 16 -1.56 -6.80 3.32
C TYR A 16 -3.10 -6.82 3.25
N PRO A 17 -3.70 -7.39 2.19
CA PRO A 17 -5.15 -7.53 2.08
C PRO A 17 -5.75 -8.32 3.24
N ALA A 18 -6.83 -7.80 3.81
CA ALA A 18 -7.57 -8.52 4.85
C ALA A 18 -8.09 -9.86 4.30
N PRO A 19 -7.82 -11.02 4.94
CA PRO A 19 -8.17 -12.33 4.37
C PRO A 19 -9.65 -12.52 4.05
N ALA A 20 -10.54 -11.88 4.81
CA ALA A 20 -11.98 -11.93 4.59
C ALA A 20 -12.45 -11.16 3.33
N LEU A 21 -11.59 -10.30 2.77
CA LEU A 21 -11.86 -9.48 1.60
C LEU A 21 -11.13 -9.97 0.34
N VAL A 22 -10.29 -11.01 0.48
CA VAL A 22 -9.63 -11.63 -0.67
C VAL A 22 -10.58 -12.66 -1.25
N ASP A 23 -11.19 -12.31 -2.38
CA ASP A 23 -11.97 -13.26 -3.16
C ASP A 23 -11.03 -14.32 -3.75
N LYS A 24 -11.18 -15.56 -3.25
CA LYS A 24 -10.39 -16.72 -3.66
C LYS A 24 -10.91 -17.35 -4.95
N GLU A 25 -12.11 -16.98 -5.37
CA GLU A 25 -12.81 -17.54 -6.54
C GLU A 25 -12.70 -16.60 -7.76
N ALA A 26 -12.20 -15.38 -7.57
CA ALA A 26 -11.92 -14.46 -8.67
C ALA A 26 -10.87 -15.05 -9.63
N GLU A 27 -11.19 -15.06 -10.93
CA GLU A 27 -10.28 -15.48 -12.03
C GLU A 27 -8.90 -14.78 -11.98
N LYS A 28 -8.83 -13.61 -11.35
CA LYS A 28 -7.59 -12.92 -10.99
C LYS A 28 -7.69 -12.43 -9.54
N PRO A 29 -7.10 -13.13 -8.56
CA PRO A 29 -7.08 -12.63 -7.20
C PRO A 29 -6.40 -11.26 -7.18
N ILE A 30 -6.94 -10.33 -6.40
CA ILE A 30 -6.39 -8.99 -6.23
C ILE A 30 -4.96 -9.12 -5.69
N ALA A 31 -3.96 -8.90 -6.55
CA ALA A 31 -2.54 -9.08 -6.26
C ALA A 31 -1.94 -7.85 -5.58
N TYR A 32 -2.41 -7.51 -4.38
CA TYR A 32 -1.71 -6.52 -3.55
C TYR A 32 -0.60 -7.21 -2.72
N PRO A 33 0.58 -6.58 -2.60
CA PRO A 33 1.70 -7.15 -1.88
C PRO A 33 1.47 -7.22 -0.37
N LYS A 34 2.31 -8.00 0.29
CA LYS A 34 2.52 -7.95 1.74
C LYS A 34 3.86 -7.25 2.00
N PHE A 35 3.85 -6.14 2.73
CA PHE A 35 5.03 -5.31 2.94
C PHE A 35 5.05 -4.63 4.32
N ILE A 36 6.18 -4.05 4.71
CA ILE A 36 6.31 -3.19 5.90
C ILE A 36 6.06 -1.75 5.48
N PHE A 37 5.24 -1.01 6.23
CA PHE A 37 4.82 0.35 5.85
C PHE A 37 5.99 1.31 5.62
N GLU A 38 7.06 1.22 6.41
CA GLU A 38 8.27 2.02 6.22
C GLU A 38 8.92 1.77 4.84
N ASP A 39 8.93 0.53 4.34
CA ASP A 39 9.51 0.23 3.04
C ASP A 39 8.72 0.87 1.90
N TYR A 40 7.39 0.90 2.02
CA TYR A 40 6.53 1.66 1.10
C TYR A 40 6.85 3.16 1.14
N LEU A 41 7.09 3.71 2.32
CA LEU A 41 7.44 5.13 2.48
C LEU A 41 8.85 5.48 1.97
N LYS A 42 9.73 4.51 1.73
CA LYS A 42 11.00 4.75 1.04
C LYS A 42 10.81 4.95 -0.47
N VAL A 43 9.83 4.25 -1.06
CA VAL A 43 9.51 4.32 -2.50
C VAL A 43 8.55 5.47 -2.82
N TYR A 44 7.56 5.71 -1.94
CA TYR A 44 6.49 6.68 -2.16
C TYR A 44 6.96 8.10 -2.52
N PRO A 45 7.97 8.71 -1.86
CA PRO A 45 8.40 10.08 -2.16
C PRO A 45 8.92 10.24 -3.58
N ALA A 46 9.63 9.24 -4.11
CA ALA A 46 10.20 9.24 -5.45
C ALA A 46 9.12 9.12 -6.53
N LEU A 47 8.04 8.39 -6.25
CA LEU A 47 6.95 8.11 -7.19
C LEU A 47 5.64 8.84 -6.83
N LYS A 48 5.68 9.85 -5.97
CA LYS A 48 4.48 10.47 -5.38
C LYS A 48 3.52 11.02 -6.43
N PHE A 49 4.07 11.61 -7.49
CA PHE A 49 3.33 12.25 -8.57
C PHE A 49 3.27 11.39 -9.84
N GLU A 50 3.78 10.17 -9.77
CA GLU A 50 3.71 9.17 -10.84
C GLU A 50 2.52 8.22 -10.66
N TYR A 51 2.34 7.32 -11.63
CA TYR A 51 1.39 6.21 -11.54
C TYR A 51 1.61 5.38 -10.26
N LYS A 52 0.53 4.86 -9.71
CA LYS A 52 0.54 4.23 -8.38
C LYS A 52 0.95 2.76 -8.43
N GLU A 53 0.66 2.11 -9.54
CA GLU A 53 0.84 0.69 -9.78
C GLU A 53 2.31 0.27 -9.54
N PRO A 54 3.33 1.00 -10.04
CA PRO A 54 4.73 0.68 -9.75
C PRO A 54 5.10 0.69 -8.26
N ARG A 55 4.37 1.41 -7.40
CA ARG A 55 4.63 1.42 -5.94
C ARG A 55 4.18 0.14 -5.25
N PHE A 56 3.33 -0.66 -5.89
CA PHE A 56 2.84 -1.95 -5.37
C PHE A 56 3.56 -3.15 -5.99
N GLU A 57 4.35 -2.93 -7.04
CA GLU A 57 5.15 -3.95 -7.74
C GLU A 57 6.63 -3.95 -7.33
N ALA A 58 7.08 -2.89 -6.63
CA ALA A 58 8.47 -2.66 -6.20
C ALA A 58 8.92 -3.55 -5.03
#